data_AF-A0A9N9QCJ3-F1
#
_entry.id   AF-A0A9N9QCJ3-F1
#
_cell.length_a   1.000
_cell.length_b   1.000
_cell.length_c   1.000
_cell.angle_alpha   90.00
_cell.angle_beta   90.00
_cell.angle_gamma   90.00
#
_symmetry.space_group_name_H-M   'P 1'
#
loop_
_entity.id
_entity.type
_entity.pdbx_description
1 polymer ?
#
loop_
_entity_poly.entity_id
_entity_poly.type
_entity_poly.pdbx_seq_one_letter_code
_entity_poly.pdbx_strand_id
1 'polypeptide(L)'
;MEELLKIKSCKYCQQNILPCTDEGLTCSLCQQSVHSRCLKRGTVPGGIAGDLFYIYTCSECSDTGLEIFVRDKLSWLQTIVMSLHHLQMKSGGLARKGFFHWRHHIVSFIDRNWQVLYPNEKPRKKRWMGTVSGRLSHYSSYLFVSGSKTAFNKPAWWTLMYPKVTPFVISSVYSALTMEKQKSKLKNEKKLMSDSSQFHYLLTQYLPDPNMTQAVDITNNANIEFENIEEVELDLEKKKSKSSKRKNNRSICSEGPKKLIKLSAKMALPALFEEPAIVQEIAPPAEPIIVPKVENQMKETPKVPVRLLDAMCYYNTSLNNISRMKMVKMAVKLTGGIRKEMILSPYSGIYLKPYIRRDSETFPNWLKLMAEIQISANKNNPDFKLPPRSCIEYTYVQPEHIPAINSLCNHFFWPGIDVTESLQYPDFSCVALYKRLIIGYAFLVPDVQHTENYISFVFTRPGWRNCGIGKFMIYHLIQTSLGRDITLHVSIDNPALFLYQKFGFKVENVVLDFYDKYFRNDVKESKNAFFCRLQR
;
A
#
# COMPACT_ATOMS: atom_id res chain seq x y z
N MET A 1 11.94 -33.51 8.89
CA MET A 1 12.15 -32.62 10.05
C MET A 1 13.64 -32.29 10.22
N GLU A 2 14.54 -33.27 10.13
CA GLU A 2 16.00 -33.06 10.26
C GLU A 2 16.59 -31.98 9.35
N GLU A 3 16.12 -31.84 8.11
CA GLU A 3 16.63 -30.84 7.17
C GLU A 3 16.23 -29.39 7.51
N LEU A 4 15.12 -29.22 8.24
CA LEU A 4 14.62 -27.92 8.68
C LEU A 4 15.27 -27.45 10.00
N LEU A 5 15.86 -28.38 10.78
CA LEU A 5 16.59 -28.10 12.02
C LEU A 5 18.08 -27.80 11.78
N LYS A 6 18.57 -27.98 10.55
CA LYS A 6 19.96 -27.62 10.21
C LYS A 6 20.12 -26.10 10.27
N ILE A 7 21.01 -25.64 11.14
CA ILE A 7 21.42 -24.23 11.20
C ILE A 7 22.08 -23.90 9.88
N LYS A 8 21.45 -23.05 9.08
CA LYS A 8 22.00 -22.55 7.82
C LYS A 8 22.63 -21.18 8.08
N SER A 9 23.80 -20.93 7.50
CA SER A 9 24.40 -19.60 7.48
C SER A 9 23.97 -18.82 6.24
N CYS A 10 23.83 -17.52 6.39
CA CYS A 10 23.49 -16.63 5.30
C CYS A 10 24.71 -16.35 4.43
N LYS A 11 24.55 -16.49 3.11
CA LYS A 11 25.61 -16.23 2.12
C LYS A 11 26.18 -14.81 2.22
N TYR A 12 25.34 -13.81 2.50
CA TYR A 12 25.74 -12.41 2.40
C TYR A 12 26.27 -11.81 3.71
N CYS A 13 25.66 -12.12 4.85
CA CYS A 13 26.07 -11.57 6.15
C CYS A 13 26.80 -12.57 7.03
N GLN A 14 26.89 -13.84 6.62
CA GLN A 14 27.54 -14.95 7.35
C GLN A 14 26.94 -15.27 8.73
N GLN A 15 25.84 -14.60 9.12
CA GLN A 15 25.11 -14.89 10.34
C GLN A 15 24.19 -16.12 10.15
N ASN A 16 23.84 -16.77 11.26
CA ASN A 16 22.93 -17.90 11.26
C ASN A 16 21.50 -17.46 10.93
N ILE A 17 20.79 -18.29 10.16
CA ILE A 17 19.37 -18.15 9.86
C ILE A 17 18.63 -18.86 10.99
N LEU A 18 17.94 -18.07 11.81
CA LEU A 18 17.21 -18.57 12.97
C LEU A 18 15.71 -18.65 12.61
N PRO A 19 15.04 -19.78 12.88
CA PRO A 19 13.60 -19.91 12.70
C PRO A 19 12.84 -18.82 13.48
N CYS A 20 11.70 -18.38 12.94
CA CYS A 20 10.81 -17.35 13.50
C CYS A 20 11.37 -15.92 13.61
N THR A 21 12.66 -15.75 13.90
CA THR A 21 13.26 -14.43 14.14
C THR A 21 13.93 -13.85 12.90
N ASP A 22 14.72 -14.65 12.20
CA ASP A 22 15.57 -14.19 11.10
C ASP A 22 15.62 -15.26 10.00
N GLU A 23 14.48 -15.41 9.32
CA GLU A 23 14.27 -16.44 8.31
C GLU A 23 14.79 -16.01 6.92
N GLY A 24 15.01 -17.00 6.06
CA GLY A 24 15.61 -16.81 4.75
C GLY A 24 15.13 -17.79 3.69
N LEU A 25 15.54 -17.54 2.45
CA LEU A 25 15.27 -18.38 1.29
C LEU A 25 16.53 -19.17 0.93
N THR A 26 16.36 -20.40 0.44
CA THR A 26 17.45 -21.22 -0.08
C THR A 26 17.44 -21.18 -1.61
N CYS A 27 18.60 -20.92 -2.23
CA CYS A 27 18.73 -20.90 -3.68
C CYS A 27 18.54 -22.30 -4.26
N SER A 28 17.67 -22.45 -5.26
CA SER A 28 17.38 -23.74 -5.90
C SER A 28 18.59 -24.36 -6.61
N LEU A 29 19.56 -23.54 -7.04
CA LEU A 29 20.71 -24.00 -7.81
C LEU A 29 21.93 -24.27 -6.93
N CYS A 30 22.37 -23.32 -6.11
CA CYS A 30 23.59 -23.48 -5.28
C CYS A 30 23.32 -23.97 -3.85
N GLN A 31 22.07 -24.14 -3.45
CA GLN A 31 21.65 -24.57 -2.10
C GLN A 31 22.13 -23.67 -0.93
N GLN A 32 22.74 -22.51 -1.24
CA GLN A 32 23.09 -21.51 -0.25
C GLN A 32 21.85 -20.74 0.19
N SER A 33 21.79 -20.39 1.47
CA SER A 33 20.66 -19.69 2.06
C SER A 33 20.96 -18.21 2.29
N VAL A 34 19.93 -17.38 2.21
CA VAL A 34 20.03 -15.92 2.32
C VAL A 34 18.89 -15.44 3.20
N HIS A 35 19.18 -14.63 4.22
CA HIS A 35 18.12 -14.00 5.04
C HIS A 35 17.20 -13.18 4.15
N SER A 36 15.91 -13.16 4.49
CA SER A 36 14.91 -12.31 3.83
C SER A 36 15.33 -10.82 3.83
N ARG A 37 15.94 -10.35 4.93
CA ARG A 37 16.51 -8.99 5.06
C ARG A 37 17.80 -8.76 4.28
N CYS A 38 18.56 -9.83 3.99
CA CYS A 38 19.84 -9.73 3.29
C CYS A 38 19.71 -9.87 1.77
N LEU A 39 18.55 -10.28 1.25
CA LEU A 39 18.27 -10.27 -0.20
C LEU A 39 18.67 -8.92 -0.77
N LYS A 40 19.26 -8.87 -1.98
CA LYS A 40 19.77 -7.60 -2.56
C LYS A 40 18.67 -6.56 -2.71
N ARG A 41 17.46 -7.05 -2.92
CA ARG A 41 16.27 -6.22 -2.96
C ARG A 41 15.94 -5.75 -1.50
N GLY A 42 16.12 -6.57 -0.43
CA GLY A 42 15.84 -6.35 1.03
C GLY A 42 14.61 -7.00 1.78
N THR A 43 13.84 -7.92 1.18
CA THR A 43 12.56 -8.60 1.54
C THR A 43 12.20 -9.58 0.38
N VAL A 44 10.96 -10.04 0.19
CA VAL A 44 10.48 -10.87 -0.93
C VAL A 44 9.47 -10.11 -1.80
N PRO A 45 9.11 -10.57 -3.01
CA PRO A 45 8.05 -9.93 -3.78
C PRO A 45 6.74 -9.75 -2.97
N GLY A 46 6.13 -8.58 -3.10
CA GLY A 46 4.89 -8.25 -2.38
C GLY A 46 5.07 -7.67 -0.97
N GLY A 47 6.22 -7.84 -0.33
CA GLY A 47 6.49 -7.27 1.00
C GLY A 47 5.56 -7.76 2.12
N ILE A 48 4.93 -8.93 1.94
CA ILE A 48 4.09 -9.54 2.97
C ILE A 48 5.01 -10.12 4.05
N ALA A 49 4.69 -9.84 5.32
CA ALA A 49 5.55 -10.21 6.44
C ALA A 49 5.46 -11.71 6.71
N GLY A 50 6.62 -12.40 6.75
CA GLY A 50 6.69 -13.86 6.93
C GLY A 50 6.38 -14.66 5.67
N ASP A 51 6.39 -14.03 4.49
CA ASP A 51 6.19 -14.70 3.20
C ASP A 51 7.51 -15.25 2.66
N LEU A 52 7.66 -16.57 2.65
CA LEU A 52 8.86 -17.26 2.17
C LEU A 52 8.52 -18.32 1.11
N PHE A 53 7.32 -18.27 0.54
CA PHE A 53 6.81 -19.29 -0.39
C PHE A 53 7.21 -18.96 -1.84
N TYR A 54 8.50 -19.08 -2.10
CA TYR A 54 9.12 -18.78 -3.39
C TYR A 54 10.23 -19.78 -3.73
N ILE A 55 10.28 -20.17 -5.00
CA ILE A 55 11.48 -20.72 -5.61
C ILE A 55 12.42 -19.54 -5.87
N TYR A 56 13.54 -19.53 -5.15
CA TYR A 56 14.53 -18.46 -5.19
C TYR A 56 15.76 -18.88 -5.99
N THR A 57 16.24 -17.99 -6.85
CA THR A 57 17.54 -18.12 -7.52
C THR A 57 18.38 -16.88 -7.23
N CYS A 58 19.57 -17.09 -6.64
CA CYS A 58 20.46 -15.99 -6.29
C CYS A 58 21.05 -15.33 -7.54
N SER A 59 21.56 -14.10 -7.39
CA SER A 59 22.07 -13.31 -8.51
C SER A 59 23.25 -13.96 -9.25
N GLU A 60 24.06 -14.76 -8.55
CA GLU A 60 25.21 -15.45 -9.15
C GLU A 60 24.81 -16.67 -9.98
N CYS A 61 23.68 -17.31 -9.65
CA CYS A 61 23.17 -18.46 -10.39
C CYS A 61 22.16 -18.06 -11.49
N SER A 62 21.88 -16.77 -11.64
CA SER A 62 20.92 -16.23 -12.59
C SER A 62 21.64 -15.70 -13.82
N ASP A 63 21.19 -16.09 -15.01
CA ASP A 63 21.76 -15.64 -16.30
C ASP A 63 21.66 -14.11 -16.49
N THR A 64 20.76 -13.46 -15.75
CA THR A 64 20.52 -12.01 -15.82
C THR A 64 21.35 -11.21 -14.81
N GLY A 65 22.06 -11.88 -13.90
CA GLY A 65 22.76 -11.24 -12.78
C GLY A 65 21.83 -10.65 -11.70
N LEU A 66 20.51 -10.88 -11.81
CA LEU A 66 19.48 -10.42 -10.87
C LEU A 66 18.89 -11.60 -10.08
N GLU A 67 18.43 -11.33 -8.86
CA GLU A 67 17.72 -12.33 -8.04
C GLU A 67 16.34 -12.64 -8.64
N ILE A 68 16.06 -13.91 -8.89
CA ILE A 68 14.81 -14.38 -9.49
C ILE A 68 13.93 -15.02 -8.40
N PHE A 69 12.64 -14.69 -8.41
CA PHE A 69 11.64 -15.24 -7.51
C PHE A 69 10.48 -15.79 -8.32
N VAL A 70 10.19 -17.08 -8.18
CA VAL A 70 9.00 -17.72 -8.76
C VAL A 70 8.09 -18.12 -7.62
N ARG A 71 6.83 -17.64 -7.64
CA ARG A 71 5.86 -17.85 -6.56
C ARG A 71 5.44 -19.32 -6.49
N ASP A 72 5.54 -19.92 -5.30
CA ASP A 72 4.98 -21.25 -5.06
C ASP A 72 3.45 -21.21 -5.03
N LYS A 73 2.82 -22.33 -5.39
CA LYS A 73 1.37 -22.46 -5.28
C LYS A 73 0.95 -22.48 -3.81
N LEU A 74 0.28 -21.41 -3.37
CA LEU A 74 -0.19 -21.28 -1.99
C LEU A 74 -1.44 -22.12 -1.73
N SER A 75 -1.48 -22.73 -0.55
CA SER A 75 -2.70 -23.24 0.05
C SER A 75 -3.50 -22.11 0.73
N TRP A 76 -4.80 -22.32 0.88
CA TRP A 76 -5.65 -21.40 1.65
C TRP A 76 -5.20 -21.27 3.11
N LEU A 77 -4.63 -22.32 3.70
CA LEU A 77 -4.10 -22.25 5.06
C LEU A 77 -2.92 -21.28 5.13
N GLN A 78 -1.91 -21.45 4.26
CA GLN A 78 -0.75 -20.55 4.18
C GLN A 78 -1.20 -19.10 3.96
N THR A 79 -2.15 -18.89 3.03
CA THR A 79 -2.68 -17.55 2.73
C THR A 79 -3.31 -16.89 3.97
N ILE A 80 -4.13 -17.61 4.73
CA ILE A 80 -4.81 -17.08 5.91
C ILE A 80 -3.81 -16.82 7.06
N VAL A 81 -2.88 -17.76 7.30
CA VAL A 81 -1.84 -17.61 8.32
C VAL A 81 -0.95 -16.41 8.01
N MET A 82 -0.48 -16.28 6.77
CA MET A 82 0.29 -15.11 6.32
C MET A 82 -0.49 -13.81 6.47
N SER A 83 -1.77 -13.80 6.10
CA SER A 83 -2.62 -12.61 6.21
C SER A 83 -2.74 -12.14 7.65
N LEU A 84 -3.03 -13.06 8.59
CA LEU A 84 -3.12 -12.73 10.01
C LEU A 84 -1.78 -12.32 10.60
N HIS A 85 -0.70 -13.02 10.25
CA HIS A 85 0.67 -12.68 10.70
C HIS A 85 1.07 -11.28 10.25
N HIS A 86 0.84 -10.94 8.97
CA HIS A 86 1.13 -9.60 8.46
C HIS A 86 0.27 -8.52 9.14
N LEU A 87 -1.05 -8.77 9.28
CA LEU A 87 -1.94 -7.82 9.96
C LEU A 87 -1.49 -7.59 11.41
N GLN A 88 -1.05 -8.62 12.12
CA GLN A 88 -0.56 -8.49 13.49
C GLN A 88 0.76 -7.70 13.58
N MET A 89 1.69 -7.93 12.66
CA MET A 89 3.01 -7.29 12.66
C MET A 89 3.01 -5.86 12.12
N LYS A 90 2.20 -5.56 11.10
CA LYS A 90 2.24 -4.28 10.37
C LYS A 90 1.00 -3.41 10.61
N SER A 91 -0.10 -3.99 11.08
CA SER A 91 -1.38 -3.28 11.20
C SER A 91 -2.07 -3.57 12.53
N GLY A 92 -1.29 -3.68 13.62
CA GLY A 92 -1.80 -3.93 14.96
C GLY A 92 -2.86 -2.94 15.43
N GLY A 93 -2.82 -1.69 14.96
CA GLY A 93 -3.82 -0.66 15.26
C GLY A 93 -5.23 -0.94 14.72
N LEU A 94 -5.37 -1.82 13.72
CA LEU A 94 -6.68 -2.30 13.23
C LEU A 94 -7.25 -3.43 14.09
N ALA A 95 -6.43 -4.03 14.97
CA ALA A 95 -6.83 -5.16 15.79
C ALA A 95 -7.63 -4.69 17.00
N ARG A 96 -8.70 -5.40 17.33
CA ARG A 96 -9.41 -5.21 18.59
C ARG A 96 -8.88 -6.24 19.58
N LYS A 97 -8.14 -5.81 20.62
CA LYS A 97 -7.42 -6.69 21.58
C LYS A 97 -6.61 -7.82 20.88
N GLY A 98 -5.98 -7.52 19.75
CA GLY A 98 -5.22 -8.50 18.97
C GLY A 98 -6.03 -9.42 18.05
N PHE A 99 -7.35 -9.21 17.92
CA PHE A 99 -8.22 -9.94 17.00
C PHE A 99 -8.58 -9.12 15.75
N PHE A 100 -8.75 -9.81 14.63
CA PHE A 100 -9.12 -9.22 13.34
C PHE A 100 -10.45 -9.78 12.84
N HIS A 101 -11.28 -8.91 12.26
CA HIS A 101 -12.55 -9.32 11.65
C HIS A 101 -12.28 -10.07 10.33
N TRP A 102 -12.79 -11.31 10.17
CA TRP A 102 -12.46 -12.13 9.00
C TRP A 102 -12.85 -11.48 7.66
N ARG A 103 -14.04 -10.87 7.58
CA ARG A 103 -14.51 -10.22 6.34
C ARG A 103 -13.85 -8.86 6.07
N HIS A 104 -13.82 -7.98 7.06
CA HIS A 104 -13.35 -6.60 6.87
C HIS A 104 -11.83 -6.47 6.84
N HIS A 105 -11.11 -7.35 7.55
CA HIS A 105 -9.65 -7.30 7.64
C HIS A 105 -9.01 -8.40 6.79
N ILE A 106 -9.27 -9.68 7.08
CA ILE A 106 -8.57 -10.81 6.43
C ILE A 106 -8.94 -10.90 4.94
N VAL A 107 -10.24 -10.96 4.62
CA VAL A 107 -10.70 -11.03 3.22
C VAL A 107 -10.30 -9.79 2.44
N SER A 108 -10.45 -8.60 3.03
CA SER A 108 -10.02 -7.33 2.41
C SER A 108 -8.51 -7.31 2.11
N PHE A 109 -7.69 -7.82 3.03
CA PHE A 109 -6.25 -7.94 2.84
C PHE A 109 -5.90 -8.90 1.70
N ILE A 110 -6.52 -10.09 1.65
CA ILE A 110 -6.31 -11.06 0.57
C ILE A 110 -6.76 -10.46 -0.77
N ASP A 111 -7.88 -9.72 -0.78
CA ASP A 111 -8.41 -9.12 -1.99
C ASP A 111 -7.49 -8.04 -2.57
N ARG A 112 -6.94 -7.18 -1.70
CA ARG A 112 -5.97 -6.14 -2.08
C ARG A 112 -4.66 -6.73 -2.59
N ASN A 113 -4.21 -7.85 -2.01
CA ASN A 113 -2.95 -8.51 -2.33
C ASN A 113 -3.11 -9.70 -3.30
N TRP A 114 -4.27 -9.83 -3.97
CA TRP A 114 -4.58 -11.01 -4.78
C TRP A 114 -3.55 -11.28 -5.87
N GLN A 115 -3.12 -10.24 -6.57
CA GLN A 115 -2.15 -10.35 -7.68
C GLN A 115 -0.77 -10.82 -7.21
N VAL A 116 -0.40 -10.54 -5.96
CA VAL A 116 0.85 -10.96 -5.34
C VAL A 116 0.76 -12.43 -4.89
N LEU A 117 -0.37 -12.78 -4.28
CA LEU A 117 -0.60 -14.12 -3.74
C LEU A 117 -0.85 -15.16 -4.83
N TYR A 118 -1.56 -14.77 -5.90
CA TYR A 118 -2.03 -15.66 -6.98
C TYR A 118 -1.80 -15.04 -8.37
N PRO A 119 -0.54 -14.82 -8.79
CA PRO A 119 -0.22 -14.12 -10.05
C PRO A 119 -0.70 -14.86 -11.31
N ASN A 120 -0.76 -16.19 -11.27
CA ASN A 120 -1.08 -17.04 -12.43
C ASN A 120 -2.52 -17.59 -12.41
N GLU A 121 -3.39 -17.16 -11.49
CA GLU A 121 -4.77 -17.63 -11.42
C GLU A 121 -5.74 -16.77 -12.24
N LYS A 122 -6.71 -17.42 -12.90
CA LYS A 122 -7.79 -16.76 -13.65
C LYS A 122 -8.66 -15.86 -12.74
N PRO A 123 -9.36 -14.85 -13.30
CA PRO A 123 -10.17 -13.92 -12.52
C PRO A 123 -11.20 -14.60 -11.60
N ARG A 124 -11.35 -14.00 -10.41
CA ARG A 124 -12.01 -14.51 -9.19
C ARG A 124 -13.43 -15.06 -9.42
N LYS A 125 -13.71 -16.28 -8.94
CA LYS A 125 -15.08 -16.75 -8.68
C LYS A 125 -15.58 -16.16 -7.37
N LYS A 126 -16.76 -15.50 -7.32
CA LYS A 126 -17.33 -14.80 -6.13
C LYS A 126 -17.43 -15.62 -4.82
N ARG A 127 -17.18 -16.94 -4.83
CA ARG A 127 -17.39 -17.86 -3.70
C ARG A 127 -16.18 -18.08 -2.78
N TRP A 128 -14.98 -17.60 -3.12
CA TRP A 128 -13.76 -17.88 -2.35
C TRP A 128 -13.76 -17.31 -0.92
N MET A 129 -14.50 -16.21 -0.68
CA MET A 129 -14.58 -15.60 0.66
C MET A 129 -15.12 -16.58 1.72
N GLY A 130 -16.03 -17.48 1.34
CA GLY A 130 -16.55 -18.52 2.23
C GLY A 130 -15.50 -19.55 2.64
N THR A 131 -14.51 -19.80 1.78
CA THR A 131 -13.37 -20.69 2.07
C THR A 131 -12.52 -20.15 3.20
N VAL A 132 -12.35 -18.83 3.29
CA VAL A 132 -11.61 -18.19 4.40
C VAL A 132 -12.30 -18.47 5.73
N SER A 133 -13.60 -18.19 5.82
CA SER A 133 -14.38 -18.47 7.05
C SER A 133 -14.38 -19.96 7.40
N GLY A 134 -14.56 -20.84 6.42
CA GLY A 134 -14.58 -22.29 6.66
C GLY A 134 -13.24 -22.83 7.17
N ARG A 135 -12.12 -22.33 6.63
CA ARG A 135 -10.77 -22.73 7.05
C ARG A 135 -10.42 -22.21 8.44
N LEU A 136 -10.82 -20.98 8.79
CA LEU A 136 -10.66 -20.43 10.14
C LEU A 136 -11.36 -21.31 11.18
N SER A 137 -12.60 -21.72 10.91
CA SER A 137 -13.35 -22.62 11.80
C SER A 137 -12.77 -24.04 11.83
N HIS A 138 -12.33 -24.58 10.70
CA HIS A 138 -11.78 -25.94 10.63
C HIS A 138 -10.50 -26.10 11.48
N TYR A 139 -9.65 -25.07 11.52
CA TYR A 139 -8.38 -25.10 12.24
C TYR A 139 -8.42 -24.34 13.58
N SER A 140 -9.61 -24.10 14.12
CA SER A 140 -9.80 -23.33 15.36
C SER A 140 -9.30 -24.03 16.61
N SER A 141 -8.96 -25.32 16.54
CA SER A 141 -8.51 -26.10 17.69
C SER A 141 -6.99 -26.05 17.91
N TYR A 142 -6.20 -25.57 16.94
CA TYR A 142 -4.74 -25.54 17.06
C TYR A 142 -4.00 -24.47 16.26
N LEU A 143 -4.64 -23.73 15.34
CA LEU A 143 -3.98 -22.64 14.59
C LEU A 143 -4.63 -21.28 14.80
N PHE A 144 -5.95 -21.25 14.95
CA PHE A 144 -6.70 -19.99 15.04
C PHE A 144 -7.52 -19.93 16.33
N VAL A 145 -7.58 -18.76 16.94
CA VAL A 145 -8.42 -18.50 18.11
C VAL A 145 -9.59 -17.63 17.68
N SER A 146 -10.81 -18.06 18.01
CA SER A 146 -12.04 -17.27 17.78
C SER A 146 -12.31 -16.36 18.96
N GLY A 147 -12.45 -15.06 18.70
CA GLY A 147 -12.83 -14.06 19.69
C GLY A 147 -14.30 -14.13 20.15
N SER A 148 -15.11 -14.97 19.49
CA SER A 148 -16.55 -15.10 19.78
C SER A 148 -16.81 -15.70 21.16
N LYS A 149 -15.95 -16.62 21.64
CA LYS A 149 -16.12 -17.29 22.93
C LYS A 149 -15.35 -16.60 24.08
N THR A 150 -14.50 -15.63 23.76
CA THR A 150 -13.40 -15.24 24.65
C THR A 150 -13.25 -13.74 24.89
N ALA A 151 -13.49 -12.87 23.89
CA ALA A 151 -13.11 -11.45 24.01
C ALA A 151 -14.24 -10.44 23.75
N PHE A 152 -15.24 -10.77 22.93
CA PHE A 152 -16.21 -9.77 22.44
C PHE A 152 -17.68 -10.20 22.45
N ASN A 153 -17.98 -11.46 22.77
CA ASN A 153 -19.30 -12.08 22.62
C ASN A 153 -19.95 -11.83 21.23
N LYS A 154 -19.12 -11.53 20.21
CA LYS A 154 -19.52 -11.23 18.84
C LYS A 154 -18.84 -12.22 17.90
N PRO A 155 -19.59 -12.90 17.02
CA PRO A 155 -18.99 -13.76 16.01
C PRO A 155 -18.15 -12.91 15.04
N ALA A 156 -17.19 -13.53 14.35
CA ALA A 156 -16.36 -12.99 13.26
C ALA A 156 -14.93 -12.50 13.57
N TRP A 157 -14.48 -12.52 14.83
CA TRP A 157 -13.14 -12.08 15.22
C TRP A 157 -12.17 -13.25 15.37
N TRP A 158 -10.97 -13.15 14.79
CA TRP A 158 -9.98 -14.23 14.75
C TRP A 158 -8.56 -13.73 14.97
N THR A 159 -7.71 -14.56 15.55
CA THR A 159 -6.27 -14.33 15.70
C THR A 159 -5.48 -15.63 15.58
N LEU A 160 -4.15 -15.54 15.49
CA LEU A 160 -3.26 -16.70 15.50
C LEU A 160 -3.11 -17.24 16.93
N MET A 161 -3.13 -18.56 17.08
CA MET A 161 -2.89 -19.19 18.38
C MET A 161 -1.45 -18.98 18.87
N TYR A 162 -0.49 -18.96 17.94
CA TYR A 162 0.94 -18.77 18.23
C TYR A 162 1.45 -17.52 17.50
N PRO A 163 1.31 -16.31 18.08
CA PRO A 163 1.54 -15.05 17.38
C PRO A 163 3.01 -14.78 17.04
N LYS A 164 3.94 -15.40 17.79
CA LYS A 164 5.38 -15.25 17.57
C LYS A 164 5.94 -16.26 16.56
N VAL A 165 5.13 -17.19 16.08
CA VAL A 165 5.54 -18.23 15.13
C VAL A 165 5.25 -17.76 13.72
N THR A 166 6.24 -17.83 12.85
CA THR A 166 6.13 -17.38 11.46
C THR A 166 5.27 -18.31 10.60
N PRO A 167 4.72 -17.80 9.48
CA PRO A 167 3.92 -18.61 8.56
C PRO A 167 4.68 -19.81 7.97
N PHE A 168 6.00 -19.67 7.75
CA PHE A 168 6.84 -20.73 7.22
C PHE A 168 6.95 -21.91 8.19
N VAL A 169 7.18 -21.64 9.48
CA VAL A 169 7.24 -22.68 10.52
C VAL A 169 5.89 -23.36 10.69
N ILE A 170 4.80 -22.60 10.77
CA ILE A 170 3.43 -23.15 10.86
C ILE A 170 3.16 -24.08 9.66
N SER A 171 3.51 -23.66 8.45
CA SER A 171 3.35 -24.46 7.24
C SER A 171 4.18 -25.76 7.27
N SER A 172 5.40 -25.69 7.81
CA SER A 172 6.31 -26.83 7.91
C SER A 172 5.78 -27.87 8.91
N VAL A 173 5.37 -27.42 10.10
CA VAL A 173 4.76 -28.28 11.13
C VAL A 173 3.45 -28.89 10.63
N TYR A 174 2.61 -28.11 9.94
CA TYR A 174 1.37 -28.62 9.36
C TYR A 174 1.61 -29.69 8.28
N SER A 175 2.66 -29.53 7.48
CA SER A 175 3.05 -30.51 6.47
C SER A 175 3.52 -31.82 7.10
N ALA A 176 4.30 -31.74 8.19
CA ALA A 176 4.69 -32.90 9.00
C ALA A 176 3.47 -33.63 9.58
N LEU A 177 2.55 -32.90 10.21
CA LEU A 177 1.30 -33.47 10.73
C LEU A 177 0.48 -34.19 9.65
N THR A 178 0.45 -33.64 8.43
CA THR A 178 -0.28 -34.24 7.32
C THR A 178 0.39 -35.51 6.82
N MET A 179 1.72 -35.53 6.75
CA MET A 179 2.50 -36.72 6.39
C MET A 179 2.33 -37.85 7.40
N GLU A 180 2.34 -37.56 8.71
CA GLU A 180 2.09 -38.55 9.75
C GLU A 180 0.69 -39.15 9.64
N LYS A 181 -0.33 -38.30 9.41
CA LYS A 181 -1.70 -38.77 9.18
C LYS A 181 -1.81 -39.67 7.95
N GLN A 182 -1.08 -39.38 6.88
CA GLN A 182 -1.05 -40.23 5.69
C GLN A 182 -0.38 -41.58 5.99
N LYS A 183 0.73 -41.59 6.73
CA LYS A 183 1.43 -42.83 7.13
C LYS A 183 0.57 -43.71 8.04
N SER A 184 -0.06 -43.15 9.08
CA SER A 184 -0.92 -43.94 9.98
C SER A 184 -2.16 -44.48 9.29
N LYS A 185 -2.71 -43.77 8.29
CA LYS A 185 -3.78 -44.30 7.43
C LYS A 185 -3.32 -45.49 6.59
N LEU A 186 -2.12 -45.42 6.00
CA LEU A 186 -1.55 -46.53 5.23
C LEU A 186 -1.27 -47.76 6.10
N LYS A 187 -0.91 -47.55 7.37
CA LYS A 187 -0.64 -48.61 8.35
C LYS A 187 -1.88 -49.12 9.10
N ASN A 188 -3.08 -48.59 8.81
CA ASN A 188 -4.33 -48.89 9.54
C ASN A 188 -4.21 -48.74 11.07
N GLU A 189 -3.39 -47.78 11.53
CA GLU A 189 -3.19 -47.52 12.96
C GLU A 189 -4.36 -46.72 13.54
N LYS A 190 -4.83 -47.08 14.75
CA LYS A 190 -5.84 -46.30 15.47
C LYS A 190 -5.26 -44.97 15.92
N LYS A 191 -6.05 -43.89 15.75
CA LYS A 191 -5.65 -42.52 16.09
C LYS A 191 -5.48 -42.36 17.62
N LEU A 192 -4.23 -42.28 18.08
CA LEU A 192 -3.89 -42.23 19.49
C LEU A 192 -4.04 -40.84 20.13
N MET A 193 -3.85 -39.76 19.36
CA MET A 193 -3.83 -38.39 19.87
C MET A 193 -4.74 -37.44 19.07
N SER A 194 -5.20 -36.37 19.73
CA SER A 194 -5.96 -35.30 19.08
C SER A 194 -5.08 -34.52 18.10
N ASP A 195 -5.69 -33.95 17.06
CA ASP A 195 -4.95 -33.16 16.06
C ASP A 195 -4.24 -31.95 16.68
N SER A 196 -4.82 -31.38 17.74
CA SER A 196 -4.26 -30.22 18.45
C SER A 196 -3.05 -30.62 19.28
N SER A 197 -3.15 -31.72 20.03
CA SER A 197 -2.04 -32.26 20.82
C SER A 197 -0.86 -32.66 19.94
N GLN A 198 -1.13 -33.31 18.79
CA GLN A 198 -0.08 -33.70 17.85
C GLN A 198 0.59 -32.49 17.21
N PHE A 199 -0.20 -31.47 16.83
CA PHE A 199 0.36 -30.23 16.27
C PHE A 199 1.27 -29.52 17.29
N HIS A 200 0.81 -29.40 18.54
CA HIS A 200 1.61 -28.77 19.59
C HIS A 200 2.89 -29.56 19.89
N TYR A 201 2.81 -30.89 19.93
CA TYR A 201 3.99 -31.76 20.07
C TYR A 201 5.00 -31.53 18.94
N LEU A 202 4.55 -31.53 17.68
CA LEU A 202 5.45 -31.26 16.55
C LEU A 202 6.01 -29.84 16.57
N LEU A 203 5.23 -28.86 17.05
CA LEU A 203 5.67 -27.48 17.20
C LEU A 203 6.76 -27.36 18.26
N THR A 204 6.62 -28.00 19.43
CA THR A 204 7.63 -27.96 20.51
C THR A 204 8.88 -28.77 20.17
N GLN A 205 8.75 -29.84 19.39
CA GLN A 205 9.90 -30.54 18.82
C GLN A 205 10.69 -29.65 17.84
N TYR A 206 9.99 -28.80 17.09
CA TYR A 206 10.62 -27.91 16.11
C TYR A 206 11.17 -26.61 16.71
N LEU A 207 10.49 -26.06 17.71
CA LEU A 207 10.86 -24.87 18.47
C LEU A 207 10.92 -25.22 19.96
N PRO A 208 12.11 -25.57 20.49
CA PRO A 208 12.25 -25.91 21.91
C PRO A 208 12.15 -24.70 22.85
N ASP A 209 12.11 -23.46 22.32
CA ASP A 209 11.95 -22.26 23.14
C ASP A 209 10.48 -22.08 23.59
N PRO A 210 10.19 -22.24 24.90
CA PRO A 210 8.82 -22.16 25.42
C PRO A 210 8.17 -20.78 25.23
N ASN A 211 8.96 -19.71 25.11
CA ASN A 211 8.47 -18.34 24.95
C ASN A 211 7.88 -18.09 23.54
N MET A 212 8.32 -18.86 22.55
CA MET A 212 7.83 -18.77 21.17
C MET A 212 6.61 -19.66 20.92
N THR A 213 6.48 -20.77 21.67
CA THR A 213 5.37 -21.73 21.55
C THR A 213 4.21 -21.46 22.51
N GLN A 214 4.25 -20.36 23.28
CA GLN A 214 3.15 -19.97 24.15
C GLN A 214 1.91 -19.62 23.33
N ALA A 215 0.82 -20.32 23.60
CA ALA A 215 -0.48 -19.99 23.02
C ALA A 215 -1.01 -18.67 23.61
N VAL A 216 -1.84 -17.93 22.87
CA VAL A 216 -2.48 -16.71 23.39
C VAL A 216 -3.28 -17.02 24.67
N ASP A 217 -2.84 -16.46 25.81
CA ASP A 217 -3.54 -16.57 27.09
C ASP A 217 -4.81 -15.72 27.10
N ILE A 218 -5.95 -16.40 27.14
CA ILE A 218 -7.29 -15.80 27.07
C ILE A 218 -7.76 -15.27 28.43
N THR A 219 -7.13 -15.66 29.53
CA THR A 219 -7.62 -15.49 30.91
C THR A 219 -7.25 -14.16 31.57
N ASN A 220 -6.23 -13.42 31.09
CA ASN A 220 -5.71 -12.23 31.79
C ASN A 220 -6.34 -10.88 31.40
N ASN A 221 -7.36 -10.85 30.52
CA ASN A 221 -8.01 -9.60 30.09
C ASN A 221 -9.34 -9.30 30.83
N ALA A 222 -9.50 -9.80 32.05
CA ALA A 222 -10.72 -9.65 32.85
C ALA A 222 -10.88 -8.29 33.56
N ASN A 223 -9.82 -7.49 33.71
CA ASN A 223 -9.87 -6.24 34.49
C ASN A 223 -9.44 -5.02 33.67
N ILE A 224 -10.33 -4.51 32.81
CA ILE A 224 -10.33 -3.10 32.40
C ILE A 224 -11.79 -2.67 32.26
N GLU A 225 -12.18 -1.69 33.07
CA GLU A 225 -13.52 -1.10 33.14
C GLU A 225 -13.97 -0.53 31.77
N PHE A 226 -15.24 -0.71 31.47
CA PHE A 226 -15.87 -0.36 30.20
C PHE A 226 -16.40 1.08 30.27
N GLU A 227 -15.91 1.98 29.40
CA GLU A 227 -16.73 3.12 28.96
C GLU A 227 -17.70 2.65 27.87
N ASN A 228 -18.95 3.07 28.00
CA ASN A 228 -20.12 2.61 27.25
C ASN A 228 -19.94 2.70 25.71
N ILE A 229 -19.87 1.54 25.05
CA ILE A 229 -19.75 1.39 23.58
C ILE A 229 -21.13 1.32 22.89
N GLU A 230 -22.23 1.27 23.64
CA GLU A 230 -23.58 1.15 23.07
C GLU A 230 -24.01 2.37 22.23
N GLU A 231 -23.48 3.57 22.51
CA GLU A 231 -23.82 4.78 21.74
C GLU A 231 -23.19 4.82 20.34
N VAL A 232 -22.00 4.23 20.16
CA VAL A 232 -21.25 4.29 18.90
C VAL A 232 -21.82 3.32 17.85
N GLU A 233 -22.35 2.18 18.29
CA GLU A 233 -22.89 1.15 17.39
C GLU A 233 -24.29 1.54 16.87
N LEU A 234 -25.09 2.23 17.70
CA LEU A 234 -26.38 2.81 17.31
C LEU A 234 -26.23 3.92 16.26
N ASP A 235 -25.14 4.68 16.30
CA ASP A 235 -24.88 5.75 15.33
C ASP A 235 -24.42 5.24 13.95
N LEU A 236 -23.78 4.07 13.90
CA LEU A 236 -23.42 3.41 12.64
C LEU A 236 -24.64 2.79 11.94
N GLU A 237 -25.63 2.30 12.69
CA GLU A 237 -26.90 1.82 12.13
C GLU A 237 -27.82 2.97 11.69
N LYS A 238 -27.85 4.09 12.43
CA LYS A 238 -28.54 5.33 12.02
C LYS A 238 -27.95 5.96 10.75
N LYS A 239 -26.64 5.81 10.51
CA LYS A 239 -26.00 6.30 9.26
C LYS A 239 -26.29 5.42 8.04
N LYS A 240 -26.45 4.10 8.20
CA LYS A 240 -26.88 3.20 7.11
C LYS A 240 -28.33 3.44 6.67
N SER A 241 -29.23 3.72 7.62
CA SER A 241 -30.64 4.01 7.31
C SER A 241 -30.84 5.38 6.64
N LYS A 242 -29.97 6.36 6.88
CA LYS A 242 -29.99 7.68 6.21
C LYS A 242 -29.46 7.65 4.76
N SER A 243 -28.54 6.75 4.43
CA SER A 243 -28.01 6.58 3.06
C SER A 243 -29.03 5.94 2.09
N SER A 244 -29.99 5.16 2.60
CA SER A 244 -31.07 4.58 1.79
C SER A 244 -32.24 5.53 1.51
N LYS A 245 -32.32 6.68 2.20
CA LYS A 245 -33.42 7.67 2.07
C LYS A 245 -33.18 8.78 1.04
N ARG A 246 -32.08 8.75 0.27
CA ARG A 246 -31.77 9.78 -0.76
C ARG A 246 -31.84 9.29 -2.21
N LYS A 247 -32.54 8.18 -2.47
CA LYS A 247 -32.80 7.66 -3.82
C LYS A 247 -34.27 7.53 -4.22
N ASN A 248 -35.20 8.10 -3.44
CA ASN A 248 -36.62 8.19 -3.83
C ASN A 248 -37.08 9.65 -3.76
N ASN A 249 -36.97 10.35 -4.89
CA ASN A 249 -37.83 11.47 -5.26
C ASN A 249 -37.99 11.43 -6.78
N ARG A 250 -38.86 10.55 -7.26
CA ARG A 250 -39.59 10.69 -8.51
C ARG A 250 -41.00 10.10 -8.30
N SER A 251 -41.93 10.76 -8.96
CA SER A 251 -43.38 10.86 -8.74
C SER A 251 -44.19 9.55 -8.71
N ILE A 252 -45.33 9.66 -8.03
CA ILE A 252 -46.42 8.71 -7.77
C ILE A 252 -47.27 8.44 -9.02
N CYS A 253 -47.64 7.17 -9.27
CA CYS A 253 -48.97 6.68 -9.72
C CYS A 253 -48.93 5.14 -9.63
N SER A 254 -49.43 4.55 -8.55
CA SER A 254 -50.81 4.05 -8.33
C SER A 254 -50.96 2.55 -8.65
N GLU A 255 -51.33 1.82 -7.61
CA GLU A 255 -52.03 0.53 -7.58
C GLU A 255 -51.23 -0.78 -7.74
N GLY A 256 -51.09 -1.47 -6.60
CA GLY A 256 -51.94 -2.66 -6.38
C GLY A 256 -51.35 -4.02 -6.76
N PRO A 257 -51.10 -4.92 -5.79
CA PRO A 257 -50.26 -6.10 -5.98
C PRO A 257 -51.09 -7.36 -6.28
N LYS A 258 -50.49 -8.39 -6.88
CA LYS A 258 -50.77 -9.78 -6.49
C LYS A 258 -49.64 -10.72 -6.88
N LYS A 259 -49.25 -11.48 -5.86
CA LYS A 259 -48.36 -12.64 -5.80
C LYS A 259 -48.68 -13.65 -6.91
N LEU A 260 -47.70 -14.50 -7.25
CA LEU A 260 -47.73 -15.97 -7.18
C LEU A 260 -46.53 -16.53 -7.99
N ILE A 261 -45.57 -17.15 -7.33
CA ILE A 261 -45.32 -18.61 -7.30
C ILE A 261 -44.46 -19.12 -8.49
N LYS A 262 -43.33 -19.73 -8.09
CA LYS A 262 -42.43 -20.64 -8.80
C LYS A 262 -43.17 -21.76 -9.53
N LEU A 263 -42.62 -22.22 -10.67
CA LEU A 263 -42.36 -23.63 -11.09
C LEU A 263 -41.98 -23.60 -12.59
N SER A 264 -40.74 -23.88 -12.98
CA SER A 264 -40.12 -25.19 -13.28
C SER A 264 -40.47 -25.81 -14.65
N ALA A 265 -39.46 -25.80 -15.53
CA ALA A 265 -38.97 -26.87 -16.40
C ALA A 265 -39.79 -27.48 -17.56
N LYS A 266 -39.03 -27.71 -18.67
CA LYS A 266 -39.27 -28.57 -19.85
C LYS A 266 -40.25 -28.00 -20.89
N MET A 267 -40.16 -28.21 -22.20
CA MET A 267 -39.18 -28.64 -23.21
C MET A 267 -39.95 -28.53 -24.57
N ALA A 268 -39.21 -28.40 -25.68
CA ALA A 268 -39.61 -28.77 -27.06
C ALA A 268 -40.41 -27.78 -27.96
N LEU A 269 -39.81 -27.55 -29.13
CA LEU A 269 -40.25 -26.98 -30.41
C LEU A 269 -41.37 -27.83 -31.08
N PRO A 270 -42.14 -27.31 -32.07
CA PRO A 270 -41.72 -27.35 -33.50
C PRO A 270 -42.12 -26.16 -34.40
N ALA A 271 -41.41 -26.08 -35.52
CA ALA A 271 -41.55 -25.15 -36.65
C ALA A 271 -42.88 -25.28 -37.42
N LEU A 272 -43.20 -24.30 -38.28
CA LEU A 272 -43.84 -24.50 -39.61
C LEU A 272 -44.06 -23.18 -40.40
N PHE A 273 -43.71 -23.25 -41.70
CA PHE A 273 -44.14 -22.45 -42.89
C PHE A 273 -43.54 -21.06 -43.23
N GLU A 274 -42.55 -21.12 -44.16
CA GLU A 274 -42.49 -20.60 -45.55
C GLU A 274 -43.02 -19.20 -45.96
N GLU A 275 -42.17 -18.53 -46.76
CA GLU A 275 -42.28 -17.23 -47.45
C GLU A 275 -43.31 -17.18 -48.61
N PRO A 276 -43.52 -16.01 -49.24
CA PRO A 276 -42.99 -15.89 -50.61
C PRO A 276 -42.37 -14.54 -51.01
N ALA A 277 -41.61 -14.62 -52.10
CA ALA A 277 -40.73 -13.64 -52.75
C ALA A 277 -41.30 -13.06 -54.07
N ILE A 278 -40.74 -11.91 -54.54
CA ILE A 278 -40.59 -11.45 -55.96
C ILE A 278 -39.40 -10.43 -55.99
N VAL A 279 -38.17 -10.71 -56.47
CA VAL A 279 -37.56 -10.79 -57.85
C VAL A 279 -37.53 -9.42 -58.58
N GLN A 280 -36.40 -8.65 -58.62
CA GLN A 280 -35.30 -8.58 -59.65
C GLN A 280 -35.72 -7.81 -60.95
N GLU A 281 -35.02 -6.83 -61.57
CA GLU A 281 -33.61 -6.76 -62.03
C GLU A 281 -33.24 -5.39 -62.74
N ILE A 282 -31.92 -5.06 -62.74
CA ILE A 282 -31.02 -4.47 -63.79
C ILE A 282 -31.09 -2.99 -64.29
N ALA A 283 -29.95 -2.26 -64.17
CA ALA A 283 -29.17 -1.63 -65.28
C ALA A 283 -27.79 -1.05 -64.83
N PRO A 284 -26.69 -1.21 -65.62
CA PRO A 284 -25.33 -0.65 -65.39
C PRO A 284 -25.07 0.62 -66.28
N PRO A 285 -23.85 1.20 -66.49
CA PRO A 285 -22.50 0.99 -65.93
C PRO A 285 -21.74 2.27 -65.41
N ALA A 286 -20.56 2.03 -64.80
CA ALA A 286 -19.31 2.83 -64.56
C ALA A 286 -19.28 4.38 -64.70
N GLU A 287 -18.55 5.18 -63.90
CA GLU A 287 -17.20 5.05 -63.31
C GLU A 287 -17.05 5.94 -62.04
N PRO A 288 -16.24 5.54 -61.04
CA PRO A 288 -15.56 6.51 -60.19
C PRO A 288 -14.04 6.28 -60.14
N ILE A 289 -13.28 7.33 -60.50
CA ILE A 289 -11.83 7.36 -60.40
C ILE A 289 -11.39 7.49 -58.94
N ILE A 290 -10.44 6.63 -58.63
CA ILE A 290 -9.80 6.30 -57.36
C ILE A 290 -8.77 7.36 -56.96
N VAL A 291 -8.69 7.67 -55.66
CA VAL A 291 -7.40 7.94 -55.01
C VAL A 291 -7.29 7.05 -53.76
N PRO A 292 -6.16 6.35 -53.54
CA PRO A 292 -6.15 5.05 -52.89
C PRO A 292 -6.01 5.10 -51.36
N LYS A 293 -6.75 4.22 -50.68
CA LYS A 293 -6.39 3.68 -49.36
C LYS A 293 -5.17 2.78 -49.55
N VAL A 294 -4.02 3.22 -49.05
CA VAL A 294 -2.86 2.34 -48.88
C VAL A 294 -3.04 1.52 -47.60
N GLU A 295 -3.10 0.21 -47.79
CA GLU A 295 -2.99 -0.80 -46.74
C GLU A 295 -1.69 -0.61 -45.96
N ASN A 296 -1.79 -0.60 -44.63
CA ASN A 296 -0.67 -1.06 -43.81
C ASN A 296 -1.13 -2.29 -43.04
N GLN A 297 -0.64 -3.43 -43.52
CA GLN A 297 -0.64 -4.72 -42.85
C GLN A 297 -0.10 -4.53 -41.42
N MET A 298 -0.98 -4.55 -40.42
CA MET A 298 -0.53 -4.77 -39.04
C MET A 298 -0.18 -6.25 -38.92
N LYS A 299 1.09 -6.57 -39.13
CA LYS A 299 1.70 -7.81 -38.65
C LYS A 299 1.25 -8.02 -37.20
N GLU A 300 0.55 -9.12 -36.94
CA GLU A 300 0.32 -9.59 -35.59
C GLU A 300 1.68 -9.82 -34.93
N THR A 301 2.13 -8.84 -34.15
CA THR A 301 3.26 -9.05 -33.27
C THR A 301 2.84 -10.14 -32.29
N PRO A 302 3.66 -11.20 -32.10
CA PRO A 302 3.34 -12.24 -31.14
C PRO A 302 3.08 -11.56 -29.80
N LYS A 303 1.91 -11.84 -29.19
CA LYS A 303 1.59 -11.38 -27.84
C LYS A 303 2.67 -11.92 -26.94
N VAL A 304 3.68 -11.09 -26.69
CA VAL A 304 4.70 -11.35 -25.68
C VAL A 304 3.90 -11.59 -24.41
N PRO A 305 4.01 -12.78 -23.78
CA PRO A 305 3.35 -13.01 -22.51
C PRO A 305 3.77 -11.85 -21.61
N VAL A 306 2.83 -11.23 -20.89
CA VAL A 306 3.13 -10.14 -19.97
C VAL A 306 4.23 -10.66 -19.04
N ARG A 307 5.48 -10.32 -19.37
CA ARG A 307 6.59 -10.52 -18.46
C ARG A 307 6.22 -9.63 -17.29
N LEU A 308 6.05 -10.22 -16.11
CA LEU A 308 6.07 -9.51 -14.85
C LEU A 308 7.45 -8.85 -14.75
N LEU A 309 7.64 -7.75 -15.48
CA LEU A 309 8.88 -7.00 -15.52
C LEU A 309 8.94 -6.20 -14.23
N ASP A 310 9.66 -6.84 -13.33
CA ASP A 310 10.42 -6.35 -12.21
C ASP A 310 9.63 -5.80 -11.01
N ALA A 311 9.55 -6.66 -10.00
CA ALA A 311 8.94 -6.31 -8.73
C ALA A 311 9.90 -5.53 -7.80
N MET A 312 11.14 -5.15 -8.20
CA MET A 312 12.19 -4.41 -7.45
C MET A 312 11.83 -3.07 -6.77
N CYS A 313 10.65 -2.95 -6.17
CA CYS A 313 10.27 -1.88 -5.24
C CYS A 313 10.21 -2.44 -3.82
N TYR A 314 11.37 -2.76 -3.27
CA TYR A 314 11.47 -2.88 -1.81
C TYR A 314 11.52 -1.50 -1.17
N TYR A 315 11.36 -1.49 0.14
CA TYR A 315 11.41 -0.35 1.05
C TYR A 315 12.62 0.58 0.79
N ASN A 316 12.54 1.41 -0.25
CA ASN A 316 13.65 2.24 -0.73
C ASN A 316 13.54 3.69 -0.24
N THR A 317 12.82 3.88 0.85
CA THR A 317 13.03 5.01 1.74
C THR A 317 14.08 4.69 2.81
N SER A 318 14.56 3.44 2.90
CA SER A 318 15.66 3.08 3.77
C SER A 318 16.96 3.76 3.34
N LEU A 319 17.73 4.23 4.33
CA LEU A 319 19.05 4.84 4.22
C LEU A 319 20.11 3.81 3.76
N ASN A 320 19.86 3.08 2.68
CA ASN A 320 20.82 2.15 2.10
C ASN A 320 22.12 2.90 1.76
N ASN A 321 23.27 2.27 1.99
CA ASN A 321 24.57 2.91 1.76
C ASN A 321 24.72 3.46 0.33
N ILE A 322 24.14 2.79 -0.67
CA ILE A 322 24.12 3.26 -2.07
C ILE A 322 23.33 4.57 -2.20
N SER A 323 22.13 4.63 -1.63
CA SER A 323 21.29 5.84 -1.60
C SER A 323 22.00 6.97 -0.86
N ARG A 324 22.66 6.65 0.27
CA ARG A 324 23.48 7.60 1.04
C ARG A 324 24.66 8.12 0.21
N MET A 325 25.41 7.28 -0.50
CA MET A 325 26.50 7.73 -1.37
C MET A 325 25.98 8.59 -2.54
N LYS A 326 24.82 8.24 -3.11
CA LYS A 326 24.19 9.03 -4.18
C LYS A 326 23.74 10.40 -3.68
N MET A 327 23.24 10.51 -2.45
CA MET A 327 22.80 11.76 -1.83
C MET A 327 23.96 12.73 -1.55
N VAL A 328 25.18 12.20 -1.35
CA VAL A 328 26.37 13.02 -1.06
C VAL A 328 26.84 13.79 -2.30
N LYS A 329 26.46 13.36 -3.51
CA LYS A 329 26.82 14.04 -4.77
C LYS A 329 26.28 15.46 -4.80
N MET A 330 27.15 16.43 -5.11
CA MET A 330 26.80 17.86 -5.12
C MET A 330 25.60 18.18 -6.01
N ALA A 331 25.50 17.57 -7.19
CA ALA A 331 24.36 17.74 -8.08
C ALA A 331 23.02 17.36 -7.41
N VAL A 332 22.99 16.25 -6.65
CA VAL A 332 21.78 15.80 -5.94
C VAL A 332 21.50 16.71 -4.75
N LYS A 333 22.52 17.21 -4.04
CA LYS A 333 22.34 18.21 -2.98
C LYS A 333 21.73 19.51 -3.48
N LEU A 334 22.05 19.93 -4.70
CA LEU A 334 21.58 21.19 -5.27
C LEU A 334 20.20 21.07 -5.91
N THR A 335 19.99 20.02 -6.71
CA THR A 335 18.75 19.89 -7.48
C THR A 335 17.80 18.89 -6.83
N GLY A 336 18.31 17.75 -6.38
CA GLY A 336 17.52 16.56 -6.08
C GLY A 336 17.58 15.54 -7.22
N GLY A 337 16.86 14.43 -7.07
CA GLY A 337 16.74 13.36 -8.05
C GLY A 337 15.32 12.80 -8.07
N ILE A 338 14.87 12.29 -9.23
CA ILE A 338 13.54 11.69 -9.38
C ILE A 338 13.71 10.24 -9.81
N ARG A 339 13.24 9.34 -8.96
CA ARG A 339 13.09 7.93 -9.29
C ARG A 339 11.81 7.72 -10.12
N LYS A 340 11.92 6.95 -11.20
CA LYS A 340 10.82 6.63 -12.13
C LYS A 340 10.05 5.37 -11.76
N GLU A 341 10.51 4.63 -10.76
CA GLU A 341 9.91 3.39 -10.29
C GLU A 341 8.90 3.65 -9.18
N MET A 342 7.96 2.74 -8.99
CA MET A 342 7.01 2.81 -7.87
C MET A 342 7.76 2.67 -6.53
N ILE A 343 7.16 3.16 -5.44
CA ILE A 343 7.77 3.09 -4.10
C ILE A 343 6.79 2.40 -3.18
N LEU A 344 7.20 1.35 -2.48
CA LEU A 344 6.38 0.75 -1.43
C LEU A 344 6.49 1.60 -0.17
N SER A 345 5.36 2.13 0.30
CA SER A 345 5.32 2.89 1.55
C SER A 345 5.58 1.99 2.76
N PRO A 346 6.56 2.32 3.62
CA PRO A 346 6.78 1.58 4.86
C PRO A 346 5.61 1.68 5.83
N TYR A 347 4.90 2.82 5.81
CA TYR A 347 3.80 3.11 6.72
C TYR A 347 2.49 2.45 6.28
N SER A 348 2.00 2.73 5.06
CA SER A 348 0.70 2.21 4.61
C SER A 348 0.76 0.83 3.93
N GLY A 349 1.96 0.38 3.54
CA GLY A 349 2.13 -0.82 2.71
C GLY A 349 1.58 -0.69 1.29
N ILE A 350 1.27 0.53 0.83
CA ILE A 350 0.74 0.80 -0.51
C ILE A 350 1.88 1.10 -1.49
N TYR A 351 1.75 0.66 -2.74
CA TYR A 351 2.62 1.10 -3.82
C TYR A 351 2.25 2.50 -4.31
N LEU A 352 3.16 3.43 -4.06
CA LEU A 352 3.11 4.80 -4.52
C LEU A 352 3.60 4.90 -5.97
N LYS A 353 2.83 5.62 -6.79
CA LYS A 353 3.25 5.97 -8.14
C LYS A 353 4.44 6.95 -8.08
N PRO A 354 5.32 6.95 -9.10
CA PRO A 354 6.45 7.89 -9.16
C PRO A 354 6.01 9.36 -9.09
N TYR A 355 4.85 9.65 -9.68
CA TYR A 355 4.25 10.98 -9.73
C TYR A 355 2.86 10.96 -9.10
N ILE A 356 2.59 11.95 -8.26
CA ILE A 356 1.26 12.33 -7.76
C ILE A 356 0.51 13.04 -8.87
N ARG A 357 1.16 14.02 -9.52
CA ARG A 357 0.61 14.84 -10.60
C ARG A 357 1.76 15.40 -11.45
N ARG A 358 1.52 15.55 -12.75
CA ARG A 358 2.38 16.33 -13.64
C ARG A 358 1.58 17.49 -14.18
N ASP A 359 2.02 18.70 -13.88
CA ASP A 359 1.34 19.93 -14.24
C ASP A 359 2.08 20.63 -15.37
N SER A 360 1.41 20.74 -16.51
CA SER A 360 1.90 21.44 -17.70
C SER A 360 1.09 22.70 -18.00
N GLU A 361 0.32 23.20 -17.05
CA GLU A 361 -0.51 24.41 -17.22
C GLU A 361 0.04 25.56 -16.38
N THR A 362 0.50 25.25 -15.16
CA THR A 362 0.99 26.25 -14.21
C THR A 362 2.20 27.00 -14.78
N PHE A 363 2.10 28.34 -14.82
CA PHE A 363 3.17 29.23 -15.29
C PHE A 363 3.57 30.25 -14.21
N PRO A 364 4.59 29.92 -13.38
CA PRO A 364 5.06 30.75 -12.28
C PRO A 364 5.75 32.04 -12.74
N ASN A 365 5.72 33.07 -11.89
CA ASN A 365 6.31 34.38 -12.20
C ASN A 365 7.80 34.30 -12.54
N TRP A 366 8.55 33.43 -11.86
CA TRP A 366 9.96 33.20 -12.19
C TRP A 366 10.15 32.74 -13.65
N LEU A 367 9.33 31.80 -14.12
CA LEU A 367 9.44 31.31 -15.50
C LEU A 367 8.98 32.35 -16.54
N LYS A 368 7.98 33.17 -16.19
CA LYS A 368 7.56 34.33 -17.01
C LYS A 368 8.71 35.30 -17.21
N LEU A 369 9.36 35.69 -16.11
CA LEU A 369 10.50 36.61 -16.13
C LEU A 369 11.67 36.03 -16.95
N MET A 370 12.02 34.75 -16.74
CA MET A 370 13.11 34.12 -17.50
C MET A 370 12.81 34.05 -19.00
N ALA A 371 11.57 33.76 -19.37
CA ALA A 371 11.14 33.76 -20.77
C ALA A 371 11.24 35.16 -21.39
N GLU A 372 10.78 36.19 -20.68
CA GLU A 372 10.86 37.58 -21.11
C GLU A 372 12.31 38.06 -21.30
N ILE A 373 13.21 37.68 -20.39
CA ILE A 373 14.65 37.97 -20.50
C ILE A 373 15.24 37.29 -21.73
N GLN A 374 14.93 36.01 -21.96
CA GLN A 374 15.43 35.27 -23.12
C GLN A 374 14.94 35.86 -24.45
N ILE A 375 13.67 36.26 -24.52
CA ILE A 375 13.12 36.95 -25.68
C ILE A 375 13.83 38.29 -25.87
N SER A 376 13.97 39.06 -24.80
CA SER A 376 14.59 40.39 -24.86
C SER A 376 16.06 40.37 -25.26
N ALA A 377 16.83 39.41 -24.76
CA ALA A 377 18.24 39.25 -25.10
C ALA A 377 18.45 38.81 -26.57
N ASN A 378 17.49 38.09 -27.15
CA ASN A 378 17.58 37.56 -28.51
C ASN A 378 16.70 38.33 -29.51
N LYS A 379 16.25 39.55 -29.19
CA LYS A 379 15.42 40.40 -30.06
C LYS A 379 16.02 40.60 -31.46
N ASN A 380 17.36 40.57 -31.58
CA ASN A 380 18.08 40.79 -32.83
C ASN A 380 18.23 39.50 -33.68
N ASN A 381 17.86 38.33 -33.17
CA ASN A 381 17.95 37.06 -33.88
C ASN A 381 16.55 36.62 -34.36
N PRO A 382 16.23 36.74 -35.66
CA PRO A 382 14.89 36.47 -36.19
C PRO A 382 14.48 34.99 -36.12
N ASP A 383 15.44 34.07 -36.01
CA ASP A 383 15.17 32.62 -35.91
C ASP A 383 15.00 32.13 -34.46
N PHE A 384 15.19 33.02 -33.47
CA PHE A 384 15.15 32.62 -32.07
C PHE A 384 13.72 32.26 -31.64
N LYS A 385 13.53 30.99 -31.28
CA LYS A 385 12.31 30.48 -30.66
C LYS A 385 12.59 30.07 -29.22
N LEU A 386 11.71 30.50 -28.32
CA LEU A 386 11.81 30.16 -26.90
C LEU A 386 11.74 28.63 -26.74
N PRO A 387 12.66 27.99 -25.98
CA PRO A 387 12.63 26.56 -25.77
C PRO A 387 11.33 26.13 -25.05
N PRO A 388 10.80 24.94 -25.37
CA PRO A 388 9.58 24.45 -24.74
C PRO A 388 9.78 24.27 -23.23
N ARG A 389 8.80 24.73 -22.45
CA ARG A 389 8.83 24.61 -21.00
C ARG A 389 8.62 23.17 -20.55
N SER A 390 9.24 22.81 -19.43
CA SER A 390 9.03 21.53 -18.77
C SER A 390 7.79 21.58 -17.87
N CYS A 391 7.23 20.41 -17.54
CA CYS A 391 6.17 20.31 -16.55
C CYS A 391 6.70 20.45 -15.12
N ILE A 392 5.83 20.87 -14.21
CA ILE A 392 6.04 20.76 -12.76
C ILE A 392 5.61 19.35 -12.34
N GLU A 393 6.52 18.61 -11.72
CA GLU A 393 6.32 17.24 -11.29
C GLU A 393 6.10 17.20 -9.79
N TYR A 394 4.97 16.68 -9.35
CA TYR A 394 4.67 16.42 -7.94
C TYR A 394 4.93 14.96 -7.66
N THR A 395 5.80 14.67 -6.70
CA THR A 395 6.23 13.32 -6.32
C THR A 395 6.15 13.15 -4.81
N TYR A 396 6.12 11.92 -4.33
CA TYR A 396 6.36 11.65 -2.92
C TYR A 396 7.82 11.90 -2.55
N VAL A 397 8.12 12.05 -1.26
CA VAL A 397 9.49 12.22 -0.78
C VAL A 397 10.33 10.98 -1.11
N GLN A 398 11.58 11.24 -1.47
CA GLN A 398 12.56 10.22 -1.83
C GLN A 398 13.86 10.56 -1.09
N PRO A 399 14.73 9.56 -0.81
CA PRO A 399 16.00 9.82 -0.15
C PRO A 399 16.86 10.87 -0.86
N GLU A 400 16.72 10.95 -2.19
CA GLU A 400 17.45 11.89 -3.06
C GLU A 400 17.01 13.35 -2.86
N HIS A 401 15.79 13.58 -2.34
CA HIS A 401 15.28 14.91 -2.04
C HIS A 401 15.80 15.46 -0.71
N ILE A 402 16.09 14.58 0.25
CA ILE A 402 16.38 14.96 1.64
C ILE A 402 17.53 15.98 1.76
N PRO A 403 18.69 15.84 1.09
CA PRO A 403 19.77 16.81 1.27
C PRO A 403 19.39 18.22 0.80
N ALA A 404 18.71 18.33 -0.34
CA ALA A 404 18.26 19.59 -0.90
C ALA A 404 17.14 20.21 -0.05
N ILE A 405 16.20 19.40 0.44
CA ILE A 405 15.13 19.84 1.34
C ILE A 405 15.70 20.30 2.68
N ASN A 406 16.61 19.54 3.29
CA ASN A 406 17.28 19.93 4.53
C ASN A 406 18.02 21.26 4.32
N SER A 407 18.78 21.42 3.22
CA SER A 407 19.42 22.70 2.91
C SER A 407 18.43 23.86 2.81
N LEU A 408 17.27 23.64 2.17
CA LEU A 408 16.19 24.64 2.10
C LEU A 408 15.58 24.93 3.47
N CYS A 409 15.36 23.89 4.28
CA CYS A 409 14.81 24.07 5.62
C CYS A 409 15.73 24.91 6.50
N ASN A 410 17.03 24.58 6.49
CA ASN A 410 18.05 25.29 7.26
C ASN A 410 18.22 26.75 6.82
N HIS A 411 17.88 27.08 5.57
CA HIS A 411 17.98 28.43 5.03
C HIS A 411 16.71 29.28 5.24
N PHE A 412 15.53 28.69 5.06
CA PHE A 412 14.25 29.41 5.06
C PHE A 412 13.43 29.27 6.35
N PHE A 413 13.76 28.31 7.21
CA PHE A 413 13.15 28.17 8.54
C PHE A 413 14.22 28.48 9.60
N TRP A 414 14.89 27.46 10.15
CA TRP A 414 15.94 27.60 11.16
C TRP A 414 16.98 26.48 11.05
N PRO A 415 18.21 26.68 11.58
CA PRO A 415 19.26 25.67 11.50
C PRO A 415 18.95 24.43 12.34
N GLY A 416 19.48 23.28 11.94
CA GLY A 416 19.33 22.00 12.63
C GLY A 416 18.13 21.16 12.20
N ILE A 417 17.33 21.61 11.22
CA ILE A 417 16.21 20.83 10.72
C ILE A 417 16.70 19.66 9.86
N ASP A 418 16.26 18.46 10.22
CA ASP A 418 16.41 17.24 9.44
C ASP A 418 15.04 16.58 9.22
N VAL A 419 14.61 16.47 7.96
CA VAL A 419 13.34 15.83 7.59
C VAL A 419 13.49 14.37 7.16
N THR A 420 14.64 13.73 7.45
CA THR A 420 14.89 12.32 7.09
C THR A 420 13.78 11.38 7.59
N GLU A 421 13.13 11.68 8.71
CA GLU A 421 12.02 10.90 9.26
C GLU A 421 10.82 10.78 8.30
N SER A 422 10.59 11.76 7.43
CA SER A 422 9.51 11.75 6.44
C SER A 422 9.57 10.55 5.47
N LEU A 423 10.75 9.92 5.36
CA LEU A 423 10.96 8.68 4.60
C LEU A 423 10.20 7.48 5.18
N GLN A 424 9.80 7.52 6.46
CA GLN A 424 9.01 6.44 7.06
C GLN A 424 7.56 6.42 6.54
N TYR A 425 7.02 7.60 6.22
CA TYR A 425 5.63 7.80 5.80
C TYR A 425 5.55 8.63 4.50
N PRO A 426 6.12 8.14 3.38
CA PRO A 426 6.21 8.91 2.14
C PRO A 426 4.84 9.26 1.55
N ASP A 427 3.78 8.50 1.86
CA ASP A 427 2.40 8.79 1.43
C ASP A 427 1.91 10.18 1.89
N PHE A 428 2.41 10.62 3.04
CA PHE A 428 2.05 11.87 3.70
C PHE A 428 3.03 13.00 3.36
N SER A 429 3.58 12.96 2.15
CA SER A 429 4.50 13.96 1.64
C SER A 429 4.15 14.37 0.22
N CYS A 430 4.51 15.59 -0.16
CA CYS A 430 4.39 16.07 -1.53
C CYS A 430 5.58 16.98 -1.83
N VAL A 431 6.40 16.59 -2.81
CA VAL A 431 7.56 17.36 -3.29
C VAL A 431 7.27 17.81 -4.70
N ALA A 432 7.36 19.12 -4.96
CA ALA A 432 7.19 19.72 -6.27
C ALA A 432 8.56 20.03 -6.88
N LEU A 433 8.80 19.50 -8.10
CA LEU A 433 10.04 19.68 -8.85
C LEU A 433 9.77 20.35 -10.20
N TYR A 434 10.69 21.22 -10.62
CA TYR A 434 10.77 21.68 -12.00
C TYR A 434 12.06 21.18 -12.63
N LYS A 435 11.93 20.29 -13.62
CA LYS A 435 13.03 19.47 -14.14
C LYS A 435 13.65 18.64 -13.01
N ARG A 436 14.77 19.11 -12.46
CA ARG A 436 15.44 18.48 -11.31
C ARG A 436 15.44 19.36 -10.07
N LEU A 437 14.99 20.61 -10.15
CA LEU A 437 15.05 21.57 -9.05
C LEU A 437 13.83 21.41 -8.14
N ILE A 438 14.03 21.20 -6.84
CA ILE A 438 12.95 21.25 -5.85
C ILE A 438 12.45 22.70 -5.74
N ILE A 439 11.19 22.93 -6.12
CA ILE A 439 10.53 24.24 -6.08
C ILE A 439 9.54 24.38 -4.92
N GLY A 440 9.11 23.27 -4.33
CA GLY A 440 8.29 23.25 -3.13
C GLY A 440 8.23 21.86 -2.50
N TYR A 441 7.85 21.80 -1.23
CA TYR A 441 7.59 20.56 -0.53
C TYR A 441 6.58 20.78 0.62
N ALA A 442 5.86 19.72 0.99
CA ALA A 442 5.01 19.70 2.15
C ALA A 442 5.05 18.32 2.81
N PHE A 443 5.08 18.29 4.14
CA PHE A 443 5.17 17.08 4.96
C PHE A 443 4.08 17.05 6.02
N LEU A 444 3.52 15.87 6.24
CA LEU A 444 2.56 15.57 7.28
C LEU A 444 3.05 14.34 8.06
N VAL A 445 3.03 14.46 9.38
CA VAL A 445 3.38 13.40 10.33
C VAL A 445 2.07 12.73 10.74
N PRO A 446 1.84 11.45 10.40
CA PRO A 446 0.64 10.74 10.79
C PRO A 446 0.69 10.32 12.27
N ASP A 447 -0.48 10.08 12.87
CA ASP A 447 -0.62 9.48 14.21
C ASP A 447 0.08 10.26 15.34
N VAL A 448 0.12 11.60 15.29
CA VAL A 448 0.68 12.39 16.41
C VAL A 448 -0.17 12.20 17.68
N GLN A 449 -1.48 12.09 17.51
CA GLN A 449 -2.41 11.60 18.52
C GLN A 449 -3.33 10.55 17.90
N HIS A 450 -4.15 9.87 18.70
CA HIS A 450 -5.03 8.78 18.23
C HIS A 450 -5.92 9.15 17.03
N THR A 451 -6.31 10.41 16.91
CA THR A 451 -7.21 10.92 15.85
C THR A 451 -6.59 12.05 15.03
N GLU A 452 -5.32 12.40 15.25
CA GLU A 452 -4.72 13.63 14.71
C GLU A 452 -3.45 13.39 13.91
N ASN A 453 -3.35 14.15 12.82
CA ASN A 453 -2.17 14.26 11.97
C ASN A 453 -1.63 15.68 12.05
N TYR A 454 -0.32 15.85 11.92
CA TYR A 454 0.33 17.16 12.04
C TYR A 454 1.07 17.54 10.76
N ILE A 455 0.77 18.71 10.17
CA ILE A 455 1.57 19.24 9.06
C ILE A 455 2.82 19.91 9.65
N SER A 456 3.99 19.31 9.40
CA SER A 456 5.25 19.76 9.97
C SER A 456 5.89 20.90 9.20
N PHE A 457 6.02 20.76 7.88
CA PHE A 457 6.67 21.77 7.03
C PHE A 457 5.92 21.95 5.73
N VAL A 458 5.76 23.20 5.30
CA VAL A 458 5.19 23.58 4.01
C VAL A 458 6.04 24.69 3.44
N PHE A 459 6.63 24.47 2.27
CA PHE A 459 7.52 25.41 1.64
C PHE A 459 7.27 25.52 0.14
N THR A 460 7.28 26.74 -0.37
CA THR A 460 7.35 27.01 -1.82
C THR A 460 8.37 28.11 -2.03
N ARG A 461 9.28 27.93 -2.99
CA ARG A 461 10.32 28.91 -3.30
C ARG A 461 9.69 30.27 -3.65
N PRO A 462 10.24 31.41 -3.19
CA PRO A 462 9.65 32.73 -3.38
C PRO A 462 9.21 33.06 -4.82
N GLY A 463 10.05 32.83 -5.83
CA GLY A 463 9.71 33.06 -7.25
C GLY A 463 8.67 32.09 -7.85
N TRP A 464 8.28 31.07 -7.09
CA TRP A 464 7.33 30.02 -7.47
C TRP A 464 6.02 30.09 -6.65
N ARG A 465 5.84 31.12 -5.82
CA ARG A 465 4.61 31.33 -5.04
C ARG A 465 3.47 31.88 -5.93
N ASN A 466 2.26 31.96 -5.37
CA ASN A 466 1.08 32.57 -6.00
C ASN A 466 0.61 31.97 -7.34
N CYS A 467 0.98 30.72 -7.63
CA CYS A 467 0.54 30.01 -8.85
C CYS A 467 -0.13 28.65 -8.55
N GLY A 468 -0.53 28.41 -7.30
CA GLY A 468 -1.29 27.22 -6.92
C GLY A 468 -0.46 26.01 -6.46
N ILE A 469 0.87 26.09 -6.44
CA ILE A 469 1.74 24.97 -6.01
C ILE A 469 1.47 24.57 -4.56
N GLY A 470 1.55 25.53 -3.61
CA GLY A 470 1.23 25.28 -2.20
C GLY A 470 -0.20 24.78 -2.00
N LYS A 471 -1.16 25.32 -2.77
CA LYS A 471 -2.56 24.87 -2.75
C LYS A 471 -2.66 23.39 -3.10
N PHE A 472 -1.99 22.94 -4.17
CA PHE A 472 -2.03 21.54 -4.56
C PHE A 472 -1.35 20.63 -3.51
N MET A 473 -0.22 21.03 -2.95
CA MET A 473 0.47 20.23 -1.94
C MET A 473 -0.40 20.01 -0.69
N ILE A 474 -1.03 21.07 -0.18
CA ILE A 474 -1.95 20.98 0.97
C ILE A 474 -3.18 20.14 0.61
N TYR A 475 -3.77 20.37 -0.57
CA TYR A 475 -4.88 19.55 -1.05
C TYR A 475 -4.53 18.05 -1.05
N HIS A 476 -3.34 17.70 -1.54
CA HIS A 476 -2.89 16.31 -1.56
C HIS A 476 -2.78 15.72 -0.15
N LEU A 477 -2.10 16.40 0.78
CA LEU A 477 -1.95 15.92 2.16
C LEU A 477 -3.30 15.73 2.85
N ILE A 478 -4.23 16.67 2.65
CA ILE A 478 -5.59 16.57 3.14
C ILE A 478 -6.31 15.34 2.56
N GLN A 479 -6.16 15.05 1.27
CA GLN A 479 -6.79 13.87 0.65
C GLN A 479 -6.18 12.55 1.11
N THR A 480 -4.90 12.53 1.51
CA THR A 480 -4.26 11.33 2.07
C THR A 480 -4.76 11.03 3.49
N SER A 481 -5.04 12.07 4.27
CA SER A 481 -5.48 11.98 5.68
C SER A 481 -7.01 11.89 5.87
N LEU A 482 -7.69 10.97 5.16
CA LEU A 482 -9.15 10.83 5.29
C LEU A 482 -9.55 10.26 6.67
N GLY A 483 -10.52 10.93 7.32
CA GLY A 483 -11.10 10.48 8.60
C GLY A 483 -10.26 10.77 9.84
N ARG A 484 -9.30 11.69 9.74
CA ARG A 484 -8.50 12.19 10.87
C ARG A 484 -8.41 13.71 10.81
N ASP A 485 -8.31 14.31 11.98
CA ASP A 485 -8.10 15.74 12.10
C ASP A 485 -6.68 16.09 11.68
N ILE A 486 -6.51 17.30 11.13
CA ILE A 486 -5.20 17.79 10.69
C ILE A 486 -4.89 19.08 11.43
N THR A 487 -3.76 19.12 12.11
CA THR A 487 -3.31 20.27 12.89
C THR A 487 -2.02 20.85 12.31
N LEU A 488 -1.79 22.15 12.52
CA LEU A 488 -0.55 22.84 12.14
C LEU A 488 -0.32 24.08 13.00
N HIS A 489 0.95 24.49 13.08
CA HIS A 489 1.35 25.79 13.60
C HIS A 489 1.78 26.71 12.46
N VAL A 490 1.36 27.98 12.51
CA VAL A 490 1.76 29.00 11.55
C VAL A 490 2.08 30.30 12.28
N SER A 491 3.22 30.93 11.96
CA SER A 491 3.55 32.25 12.49
C SER A 491 2.45 33.26 12.17
N ILE A 492 2.18 34.16 13.12
CA ILE A 492 1.13 35.18 13.01
C ILE A 492 1.36 36.09 11.78
N ASP A 493 2.62 36.36 11.44
CA ASP A 493 2.98 37.24 10.33
C ASP A 493 3.00 36.51 8.97
N ASN A 494 2.79 35.19 8.95
CA ASN A 494 2.94 34.39 7.75
C ASN A 494 1.67 34.45 6.88
N PRO A 495 1.75 34.93 5.62
CA PRO A 495 0.60 35.03 4.73
C PRO A 495 0.00 33.67 4.33
N ALA A 496 0.69 32.56 4.61
CA ALA A 496 0.18 31.22 4.40
C ALA A 496 -1.08 30.91 5.23
N LEU A 497 -1.35 31.65 6.31
CA LEU A 497 -2.58 31.51 7.10
C LEU A 497 -3.84 31.60 6.22
N PHE A 498 -3.88 32.54 5.27
CA PHE A 498 -5.01 32.68 4.34
C PHE A 498 -5.17 31.47 3.41
N LEU A 499 -4.07 30.79 3.07
CA LEU A 499 -4.15 29.54 2.30
C LEU A 499 -4.80 28.44 3.14
N TYR A 500 -4.40 28.29 4.40
CA TYR A 500 -4.96 27.28 5.30
C TYR A 500 -6.45 27.54 5.58
N GLN A 501 -6.83 28.78 5.83
CA GLN A 501 -8.25 29.16 6.02
C GLN A 501 -9.11 28.80 4.80
N LYS A 502 -8.59 28.97 3.57
CA LYS A 502 -9.31 28.56 2.34
C LYS A 502 -9.55 27.05 2.25
N PHE A 503 -8.75 26.23 2.93
CA PHE A 503 -8.96 24.79 3.05
C PHE A 503 -9.88 24.40 4.22
N GLY A 504 -10.33 25.38 5.02
CA GLY A 504 -11.22 25.17 6.16
C GLY A 504 -10.50 25.00 7.50
N PHE A 505 -9.18 25.25 7.57
CA PHE A 505 -8.49 25.29 8.86
C PHE A 505 -9.01 26.46 9.70
N LYS A 506 -9.36 26.17 10.95
CA LYS A 506 -9.78 27.16 11.94
C LYS A 506 -8.65 27.38 12.94
N VAL A 507 -8.44 28.64 13.33
CA VAL A 507 -7.54 28.99 14.43
C VAL A 507 -8.25 28.58 15.73
N GLU A 508 -7.64 27.67 16.49
CA GLU A 508 -8.17 27.28 17.79
C GLU A 508 -7.56 28.12 18.90
N ASN A 509 -6.23 28.22 18.92
CA ASN A 509 -5.48 28.91 19.98
C ASN A 509 -4.34 29.74 19.41
N VAL A 510 -3.96 30.78 20.14
CA VAL A 510 -2.71 31.53 19.92
C VAL A 510 -1.67 30.98 20.89
N VAL A 511 -0.54 30.51 20.37
CA VAL A 511 0.58 29.99 21.16
C VAL A 511 1.66 31.05 21.22
N LEU A 512 1.89 31.60 22.42
CA LEU A 512 2.93 32.59 22.66
C LEU A 512 4.30 31.92 22.66
N ASP A 513 5.30 32.61 22.11
CA ASP A 513 6.72 32.22 22.10
C ASP A 513 6.99 30.82 21.52
N PHE A 514 6.11 30.36 20.62
CA PHE A 514 6.26 29.04 19.98
C PHE A 514 7.60 28.91 19.25
N TYR A 515 8.05 29.97 18.57
CA TYR A 515 9.28 29.97 17.79
C TYR A 515 10.53 30.39 18.57
N ASP A 516 10.42 30.73 19.85
CA ASP A 516 11.57 31.19 20.67
C ASP A 516 12.69 30.16 20.76
N LYS A 517 12.33 28.87 20.74
CA LYS A 517 13.29 27.77 20.79
C LYS A 517 14.04 27.55 19.46
N TYR A 518 13.56 28.16 18.38
CA TYR A 518 14.04 27.89 17.02
C TYR A 518 14.71 29.12 16.38
N PHE A 519 14.18 30.32 16.62
CA PHE A 519 14.76 31.56 16.11
C PHE A 519 15.91 32.05 16.97
N ARG A 520 16.87 32.73 16.33
CA ARG A 520 17.88 33.49 17.05
C ARG A 520 17.23 34.76 17.62
N ASN A 521 17.80 35.31 18.69
CA ASN A 521 17.29 36.50 19.36
C ASN A 521 17.19 37.75 18.46
N ASP A 522 17.82 37.72 17.29
CA ASP A 522 17.97 38.87 16.39
C ASP A 522 16.89 38.95 15.30
N VAL A 523 15.94 38.01 15.28
CA VAL A 523 14.93 37.90 14.22
C VAL A 523 13.77 38.88 14.46
N LYS A 524 13.41 39.66 13.43
CA LYS A 524 12.31 40.66 13.47
C LYS A 524 10.91 40.07 13.32
N GLU A 525 10.80 38.79 12.97
CA GLU A 525 9.52 38.09 12.80
C GLU A 525 8.89 37.75 14.15
N SER A 526 7.55 37.71 14.20
CA SER A 526 6.82 37.32 15.40
C SER A 526 7.15 35.88 15.81
N LYS A 527 7.49 35.74 17.10
CA LYS A 527 7.78 34.47 17.77
C LYS A 527 6.52 33.66 18.10
N ASN A 528 5.36 34.27 17.95
CA ASN A 528 4.06 33.66 18.28
C ASN A 528 3.51 32.88 17.07
N ALA A 529 2.70 31.86 17.35
CA ALA A 529 2.07 31.03 16.32
C ALA A 529 0.56 30.89 16.54
N PHE A 530 -0.19 30.82 15.45
CA PHE A 530 -1.55 30.30 15.47
C PHE A 530 -1.52 28.78 15.41
N PHE A 531 -2.21 28.13 16.34
CA PHE A 531 -2.55 26.72 16.25
C PHE A 531 -3.84 26.56 15.45
N CYS A 532 -3.76 25.86 14.33
CA CYS A 532 -4.87 25.67 13.41
C CYS A 532 -5.27 24.20 13.33
N ARG A 533 -6.57 23.91 13.35
CA ARG A 533 -7.13 22.56 13.16
C ARG A 533 -8.12 22.53 12.00
N LEU A 534 -8.03 21.47 11.20
CA LEU A 534 -9.04 21.06 10.23
C LEU A 534 -9.72 19.80 10.77
N GLN A 535 -10.97 19.95 11.22
CA GLN A 535 -11.77 18.87 11.78
C GLN A 535 -12.45 18.04 10.66
N ARG A 536 -12.48 16.70 10.77
CA ARG A 536 -12.97 15.82 9.69
C ARG A 536 -13.86 14.65 10.08
#